data_AF-W4VJ16-F1
#
_entry.id   AF-W4VJ16-F1
#
_cell.length_a   1.000
_cell.length_b   1.000
_cell.length_c   1.000
_cell.angle_alpha   90.00
_cell.angle_beta   90.00
_cell.angle_gamma   90.00
#
_symmetry.space_group_name_H-M   'P 1'
#
loop_
_entity.id
_entity.type
_entity.pdbx_description
1 polymer ?
#
loop_
_entity_poly.entity_id
_entity_poly.type
_entity_poly.pdbx_seq_one_letter_code
_entity_poly.pdbx_strand_id
1 'polypeptide(L)'
;MRKTDRYRVQDANSLWHIYKTVPFWKVVKNFMIIQLARYTPFLKLKNWMYRSFLRMEVGQHTAFALMVMVDIMFPEKIHIGKNTVIGYNSTILAHEYLIKEYRIGGCYHWR
;
A
#
# COMPACT_ATOMS: atom_id res chain seq x y z
N MET A 1 12.41 -2.78 16.31
CA MET A 1 12.29 -1.36 15.90
C MET A 1 12.46 -1.29 14.37
N ARG A 2 11.46 -0.83 13.61
CA ARG A 2 11.40 -0.89 12.13
C ARG A 2 12.28 0.23 11.52
N LYS A 3 13.19 -0.10 10.60
CA LYS A 3 14.00 0.88 9.86
C LYS A 3 13.08 1.70 8.94
N THR A 4 13.08 3.01 9.12
CA THR A 4 12.28 3.96 8.32
C THR A 4 13.22 5.05 7.80
N ASP A 5 13.15 5.32 6.51
CA ASP A 5 13.87 6.43 5.88
C ASP A 5 13.11 7.72 6.19
N ARG A 6 13.82 8.70 6.77
CA ARG A 6 13.23 9.96 7.26
C ARG A 6 13.58 11.08 6.30
N TYR A 7 12.56 11.70 5.70
CA TYR A 7 12.69 12.90 4.88
C TYR A 7 12.05 14.08 5.63
N ARG A 8 12.88 15.07 6.03
CA ARG A 8 12.42 16.32 6.66
C ARG A 8 11.97 17.30 5.58
N VAL A 9 10.75 17.82 5.70
CA VAL A 9 10.18 18.83 4.81
C VAL A 9 10.06 20.12 5.63
N GLN A 10 10.69 21.22 5.20
CA GLN A 10 10.76 22.45 6.00
C GLN A 10 9.62 23.45 5.77
N ASP A 11 8.93 23.51 4.61
CA ASP A 11 8.13 24.74 4.34
C ASP A 11 6.72 24.63 3.74
N ALA A 12 6.10 23.46 3.62
CA ALA A 12 4.65 23.36 3.40
C ALA A 12 4.15 21.93 3.60
N ASN A 13 2.86 21.79 3.94
CA ASN A 13 2.14 20.51 4.10
C ASN A 13 2.67 19.41 3.18
N SER A 14 3.19 18.33 3.76
CA SER A 14 3.83 17.21 3.07
C SER A 14 2.94 16.54 2.00
N LEU A 15 1.61 16.64 2.13
CA LEU A 15 0.62 16.21 1.14
C LEU A 15 0.70 16.98 -0.20
N TRP A 16 1.03 18.28 -0.19
CA TRP A 16 1.13 19.10 -1.41
C TRP A 16 2.38 18.80 -2.22
N HIS A 17 3.49 18.45 -1.56
CA HIS A 17 4.73 18.10 -2.23
C HIS A 17 4.68 16.75 -2.94
N ILE A 18 3.82 15.84 -2.52
CA ILE A 18 3.79 14.47 -3.07
C ILE A 18 3.13 14.37 -4.43
N TYR A 19 2.19 15.27 -4.72
CA TYR A 19 1.69 15.47 -6.08
C TYR A 19 2.79 15.91 -7.06
N LYS A 20 3.90 16.49 -6.55
CA LYS A 20 5.11 16.78 -7.36
C LYS A 20 6.09 15.62 -7.42
N THR A 21 6.21 14.81 -6.37
CA THR A 21 7.22 13.74 -6.30
C THR A 21 6.76 12.42 -6.94
N VAL A 22 5.45 12.14 -6.97
CA VAL A 22 4.89 10.90 -7.51
C VAL A 22 4.06 11.22 -8.77
N PRO A 23 4.30 10.56 -9.91
CA PRO A 23 3.56 10.84 -11.13
C PRO A 23 2.07 10.54 -10.94
N PHE A 24 1.21 11.51 -11.24
CA PHE A 24 -0.26 11.41 -11.12
C PHE A 24 -0.83 10.16 -11.81
N TRP A 25 -0.29 9.81 -12.98
CA TRP A 25 -0.68 8.60 -13.72
C TRP A 25 -0.45 7.30 -12.94
N LYS A 26 0.59 7.22 -12.10
CA LYS A 26 0.83 6.06 -11.23
C LYS A 26 -0.28 5.96 -10.18
N VAL A 27 -0.65 7.07 -9.56
CA VAL A 27 -1.72 7.15 -8.55
C VAL A 27 -3.06 6.72 -9.16
N VAL A 28 -3.41 7.24 -10.34
CA VAL A 28 -4.65 6.89 -11.05
C VAL A 28 -4.70 5.40 -11.39
N LYS A 29 -3.61 4.85 -11.94
CA LYS A 29 -3.51 3.42 -12.25
C LYS A 29 -3.70 2.58 -11.00
N ASN A 30 -2.97 2.89 -9.93
CA ASN A 30 -3.06 2.16 -8.66
C ASN A 30 -4.48 2.23 -8.09
N PHE A 31 -5.09 3.42 -8.10
CA PHE A 31 -6.46 3.61 -7.62
C PHE A 31 -7.47 2.74 -8.36
N MET A 32 -7.41 2.71 -9.70
CA MET A 32 -8.31 1.85 -10.49
C MET A 32 -8.16 0.37 -10.14
N ILE A 33 -6.92 -0.12 -10.03
CA ILE A 33 -6.64 -1.53 -9.69
C ILE A 33 -7.14 -1.86 -8.28
N ILE A 34 -6.91 -0.99 -7.30
CA ILE A 34 -7.32 -1.18 -5.91
C ILE A 34 -8.85 -1.23 -5.83
N GLN A 35 -9.54 -0.32 -6.51
CA GLN A 35 -11.00 -0.31 -6.54
C GLN A 35 -11.54 -1.60 -7.15
N LEU A 36 -11.01 -2.05 -8.29
CA LEU A 36 -11.39 -3.33 -8.89
C LEU A 36 -11.14 -4.51 -7.94
N ALA A 37 -10.00 -4.53 -7.25
CA ALA A 37 -9.66 -5.58 -6.30
C ALA A 37 -10.56 -5.58 -5.04
N ARG A 38 -11.07 -4.42 -4.61
CA ARG A 38 -12.01 -4.29 -3.47
C ARG A 38 -13.36 -4.92 -3.75
N TYR A 39 -13.84 -4.84 -4.99
CA TYR A 39 -15.11 -5.44 -5.41
C TYR A 39 -14.99 -6.88 -5.90
N THR A 40 -13.76 -7.37 -6.14
CA THR A 40 -13.52 -8.73 -6.61
C THR A 40 -13.51 -9.73 -5.44
N PRO A 41 -14.47 -10.69 -5.37
CA PRO A 41 -14.52 -11.67 -4.28
C PRO A 41 -13.45 -12.77 -4.39
N PHE A 42 -12.84 -12.94 -5.56
CA PHE A 42 -11.86 -14.00 -5.83
C PHE A 42 -10.49 -13.72 -5.21
N LEU A 43 -10.10 -14.54 -4.22
CA LEU A 43 -8.85 -14.37 -3.48
C LEU A 43 -7.58 -14.51 -4.32
N LYS A 44 -7.57 -15.50 -5.22
CA LYS A 44 -6.41 -15.74 -6.09
C LYS A 44 -6.24 -14.61 -7.11
N LEU A 45 -7.34 -14.11 -7.66
CA LEU A 45 -7.33 -13.04 -8.66
C LEU A 45 -6.84 -11.73 -8.05
N LYS A 46 -7.33 -11.33 -6.87
CA LYS A 46 -6.84 -10.11 -6.21
C LYS A 46 -5.37 -10.21 -5.82
N ASN A 47 -4.92 -11.36 -5.32
CA ASN A 47 -3.50 -11.55 -4.99
C ASN A 47 -2.63 -11.44 -6.24
N TRP A 48 -3.10 -11.99 -7.36
CA TRP A 48 -2.43 -11.83 -8.65
C TRP A 48 -2.40 -10.37 -9.11
N MET A 49 -3.53 -9.64 -9.01
CA MET A 49 -3.58 -8.22 -9.36
C MET A 49 -2.62 -7.37 -8.52
N TYR A 50 -2.55 -7.64 -7.22
CA TYR A 50 -1.64 -6.95 -6.30
C TYR A 50 -0.17 -7.24 -6.62
N ARG A 51 0.17 -8.49 -6.96
CA ARG A 51 1.54 -8.86 -7.36
C ARG A 51 1.93 -8.28 -8.73
N SER A 52 1.07 -8.44 -9.72
CA SER A 52 1.38 -8.14 -11.12
C SER A 52 1.23 -6.66 -11.45
N PHE A 53 0.18 -5.99 -10.98
CA PHE A 53 -0.07 -4.60 -11.34
C PHE A 53 0.45 -3.59 -10.32
N LEU A 54 0.33 -3.89 -9.01
CA LEU A 54 0.77 -3.00 -7.93
C LEU A 54 2.21 -3.29 -7.45
N ARG A 55 2.83 -4.36 -7.97
CA ARG A 55 4.19 -4.82 -7.58
C ARG A 55 4.33 -5.07 -6.08
N MET A 56 3.24 -5.46 -5.42
CA MET A 56 3.24 -5.84 -4.01
C MET A 56 3.87 -7.23 -3.82
N GLU A 57 4.59 -7.42 -2.73
CA GLU A 57 5.07 -8.74 -2.34
C GLU A 57 4.03 -9.43 -1.45
N VAL A 58 3.16 -10.23 -2.06
CA VAL A 58 2.13 -10.99 -1.34
C VAL A 58 2.55 -12.45 -1.25
N GLY A 59 2.67 -13.00 -0.04
CA GLY A 59 3.00 -14.40 0.20
C GLY A 59 1.99 -15.40 -0.38
N GLN A 60 2.41 -16.67 -0.51
CA GLN A 60 1.49 -17.75 -0.88
C GLN A 60 0.49 -18.01 0.27
N HIS A 61 -0.73 -18.41 -0.08
CA HIS A 61 -1.83 -18.62 0.89
C HIS A 61 -2.25 -17.37 1.67
N THR A 62 -1.94 -16.16 1.20
CA THR A 62 -2.46 -14.93 1.79
C THR A 62 -3.92 -14.71 1.38
N ALA A 63 -4.78 -14.35 2.32
CA ALA A 63 -6.16 -13.98 2.06
C ALA A 63 -6.41 -12.54 2.50
N PHE A 64 -6.81 -11.66 1.58
CA PHE A 64 -7.42 -10.39 1.97
C PHE A 64 -8.92 -10.61 2.16
N ALA A 65 -9.54 -9.96 3.13
CA ALA A 65 -11.00 -9.92 3.21
C ALA A 65 -11.58 -8.91 2.21
N LEU A 66 -12.91 -8.76 2.21
CA LEU A 66 -13.62 -7.78 1.39
C LEU A 66 -13.30 -6.35 1.85
N MET A 67 -13.34 -5.39 0.92
CA MET A 67 -13.12 -3.95 1.14
C MET A 67 -11.75 -3.51 1.68
N VAL A 68 -10.75 -4.39 1.77
CA VAL A 68 -9.41 -4.00 2.23
C VAL A 68 -8.82 -2.89 1.34
N MET A 69 -8.39 -1.81 1.99
CA MET A 69 -7.74 -0.68 1.35
C MET A 69 -6.22 -0.84 1.45
N VAL A 70 -5.51 -0.67 0.34
CA VAL A 70 -4.04 -0.69 0.31
C VAL A 70 -3.51 0.66 -0.16
N ASP A 71 -2.24 0.94 0.13
CA ASP A 71 -1.58 2.19 -0.21
C ASP A 71 -1.64 2.48 -1.73
N ILE A 72 -2.18 3.63 -2.09
CA ILE A 72 -2.30 4.06 -3.50
C ILE A 72 -0.97 4.64 -4.00
N MET A 73 -0.16 5.22 -3.11
CA MET A 73 1.04 5.99 -3.48
C MET A 73 2.24 5.08 -3.72
N PHE A 74 2.46 4.16 -2.78
CA PHE A 74 3.59 3.23 -2.79
C PHE A 74 3.18 1.80 -2.42
N PRO A 75 2.25 1.17 -3.16
CA PRO A 75 1.88 -0.21 -2.90
C PRO A 75 3.08 -1.17 -3.02
N GLU A 76 4.08 -0.86 -3.85
CA GLU A 76 5.29 -1.67 -4.02
C GLU A 76 6.13 -1.81 -2.74
N LYS A 77 5.85 -1.03 -1.70
CA LYS A 77 6.52 -1.11 -0.39
C LYS A 77 5.75 -1.99 0.61
N ILE A 78 4.64 -2.60 0.18
CA ILE A 78 3.84 -3.51 1.01
C ILE A 78 4.34 -4.95 0.83
N HIS A 79 4.69 -5.57 1.95
CA HIS A 79 5.14 -6.96 2.01
C HIS A 79 4.24 -7.74 2.97
N ILE A 80 3.56 -8.76 2.47
CA ILE A 80 2.69 -9.63 3.26
C ILE A 80 3.27 -11.03 3.30
N GLY A 81 3.35 -11.59 4.50
CA GLY A 81 3.85 -12.94 4.73
C GLY A 81 3.02 -14.03 4.06
N LYS A 82 3.58 -15.23 4.02
CA LYS A 82 2.86 -16.45 3.61
C LYS A 82 1.82 -16.80 4.67
N ASN A 83 0.69 -17.37 4.25
CA ASN A 83 -0.39 -17.85 5.13
C ASN A 83 -1.06 -16.78 6.02
N THR A 84 -1.05 -15.53 5.57
CA THR A 84 -1.57 -14.40 6.35
C THR A 84 -3.00 -14.02 5.94
N VAL A 85 -3.83 -13.69 6.92
CA VAL A 85 -5.21 -13.22 6.70
C VAL A 85 -5.33 -11.74 7.07
N ILE A 86 -5.74 -10.91 6.11
CA ILE A 86 -6.09 -9.51 6.35
C ILE A 86 -7.60 -9.40 6.56
N GLY A 87 -8.00 -8.83 7.70
CA GLY A 87 -9.39 -8.68 8.10
C GLY A 87 -10.22 -7.73 7.22
N TYR A 88 -11.54 -7.81 7.35
CA TYR A 88 -12.49 -6.99 6.60
C TYR A 88 -12.27 -5.50 6.86
N ASN A 89 -12.42 -4.68 5.82
CA ASN A 89 -12.32 -3.21 5.89
C ASN A 89 -11.01 -2.68 6.56
N SER A 90 -9.94 -3.47 6.52
CA SER A 90 -8.64 -3.05 7.01
C SER A 90 -7.95 -2.12 6.01
N THR A 91 -7.15 -1.17 6.51
CA THR A 91 -6.36 -0.25 5.68
C THR A 91 -4.87 -0.49 5.91
N ILE A 92 -4.14 -0.78 4.84
CA ILE A 92 -2.68 -1.01 4.86
C ILE A 92 -2.01 0.14 4.14
N LEU A 93 -1.37 1.03 4.90
CA LEU A 93 -0.55 2.12 4.36
C LEU A 93 0.93 1.78 4.53
N ALA A 94 1.71 1.88 3.45
CA ALA A 94 3.16 1.73 3.50
C ALA A 94 3.87 3.08 3.78
N HIS A 95 3.16 4.18 3.59
CA HIS A 95 3.56 5.50 4.08
C HIS A 95 2.89 5.83 5.42
N GLU A 96 3.62 6.54 6.28
CA GLU A 96 3.04 7.24 7.43
C GLU A 96 3.40 8.72 7.32
N TYR A 97 2.38 9.59 7.21
CA TYR A 97 2.56 11.05 7.22
C TYR A 97 2.47 11.55 8.67
N LEU A 98 3.57 12.09 9.20
CA LEU A 98 3.56 12.90 10.42
C LEU A 98 3.70 14.37 10.03
N ILE A 99 3.08 15.28 10.78
CA ILE A 99 2.88 16.71 10.47
C ILE A 99 4.18 17.46 10.10
N LYS A 100 5.36 16.97 10.48
CA LYS A 100 6.68 17.55 10.14
C LYS A 100 7.67 16.57 9.47
N GLU A 101 7.28 15.31 9.27
CA GLU A 101 8.18 14.27 8.78
C GLU A 101 7.44 13.27 7.88
N TYR A 102 8.00 12.99 6.71
CA TYR A 102 7.58 11.86 5.89
C TYR A 102 8.47 10.67 6.20
N ARG A 103 7.86 9.56 6.66
CA ARG A 103 8.57 8.31 6.96
C ARG A 103 8.10 7.23 6.00
N ILE A 104 9.03 6.71 5.21
CA ILE A 104 8.80 5.52 4.39
C ILE A 104 9.48 4.35 5.09
N GLY A 105 8.80 3.23 5.23
CA GLY A 105 9.41 1.97 5.64
C GLY A 105 8.60 0.80 5.15
N GLY A 106 9.23 -0.36 4.94
CA GLY A 106 8.51 -1.56 4.52
C GLY A 106 7.48 -1.97 5.58
N CYS A 107 6.21 -2.10 5.19
CA CYS A 107 5.16 -2.59 6.08
C CYS A 107 5.09 -4.11 5.95
N TYR A 108 5.51 -4.80 7.00
CA TYR A 108 5.51 -6.25 7.08
C TYR A 108 4.37 -6.73 7.97
N HIS A 109 3.42 -7.49 7.42
CA HIS A 109 2.41 -8.19 8.21
C HIS A 109 2.73 -9.68 8.22
N TRP A 110 3.25 -10.17 9.36
CA TRP A 110 3.53 -11.58 9.64
C TRP A 110 2.57 -12.03 10.74
N ARG A 111 1.50 -12.72 10.33
CA ARG A 111 0.63 -13.51 11.21
C ARG A 111 0.42 -14.85 10.55
#